data_AF-A0A958BAA7-F1
#
_entry.id   AF-A0A958BAA7-F1
#
_cell.length_a   1.000
_cell.length_b   1.000
_cell.length_c   1.000
_cell.angle_alpha   90.00
_cell.angle_beta   90.00
_cell.angle_gamma   90.00
#
_symmetry.space_group_name_H-M   'P 1'
#
loop_
_entity.id
_entity.type
_entity.pdbx_description
1 polymer ?
#
loop_
_entity_poly.entity_id
_entity_poly.type
_entity_poly.pdbx_seq_one_letter_code
_entity_poly.pdbx_strand_id
1 'polypeptide(L)'
;MTNLLANRSVKQTDNHPLVVWIILGGLIVFLIAIESFALYTVFTSKFPSGNDFFVRWLGGREYLLHGTNPYDQSVAEQAQRAMFGRLTTPEDKDEAYFAYPLYTLYFFWPLSLLPYAWAQAIWMTLLQFMLLGVTVLSIKLADWSPPKWLFWVTLFWGVFFYNGARAIILGQFSVLVGLALLLGLWAIETRRDILAGICLSVTTIKPQMVVLVIMFIMIWAVFQFRWRIIVSFGLSMLTLLLSSMLLVPSWPLDFIRNTIAYSDYVAFGTPLENLLHFLMPPSLAAPLTVILSLLFLLMVLPGWWMAFRGRPGAYTWAIMTTIIVGSLVAFRSATTNQVILYLPLFFFFQRLTGLQAGLKAALTEGALMVI
;
A
#
# COMPACT_ATOMS: atom_id res chain seq x y z
N MET A 1 47.49 37.49 36.89
CA MET A 1 46.49 38.53 37.18
C MET A 1 45.56 38.61 35.96
N THR A 2 44.45 37.84 35.95
CA THR A 2 43.08 38.24 36.42
C THR A 2 42.45 39.27 35.47
N ASN A 3 41.25 39.15 34.91
CA ASN A 3 40.06 38.28 35.04
C ASN A 3 39.29 38.46 33.71
N LEU A 4 38.75 37.42 33.06
CA LEU A 4 37.43 36.83 33.32
C LEU A 4 36.31 37.87 33.53
N LEU A 5 35.35 37.90 32.60
CA LEU A 5 33.90 37.98 32.79
C LEU A 5 33.28 37.97 31.36
N ALA A 6 33.08 36.80 30.75
CA ALA A 6 31.86 35.99 30.91
C ALA A 6 30.59 36.81 30.66
N ASN A 7 30.13 36.90 29.41
CA ASN A 7 28.71 37.07 29.15
C ASN A 7 28.29 36.64 27.74
N ARG A 8 27.74 35.43 27.64
CA ARG A 8 26.48 35.08 26.95
C ARG A 8 26.44 33.58 26.72
N SER A 9 26.20 32.86 27.81
CA SER A 9 25.50 31.59 27.74
C SER A 9 24.03 31.87 27.42
N VAL A 10 23.67 31.89 26.13
CA VAL A 10 22.29 31.55 25.75
C VAL A 10 22.35 30.10 25.30
N LYS A 11 22.29 29.21 26.29
CA LYS A 11 21.90 27.82 26.09
C LYS A 11 20.40 27.85 25.87
N GLN A 12 19.95 28.19 24.68
CA GLN A 12 18.57 27.93 24.28
C GLN A 12 18.52 26.49 23.80
N THR A 13 18.52 25.57 24.77
CA THR A 13 18.02 24.22 24.55
C THR A 13 16.51 24.35 24.43
N ASP A 14 16.01 24.55 23.21
CA ASP A 14 14.58 24.41 22.90
C ASP A 14 14.20 22.94 23.12
N ASN A 15 13.91 22.58 24.37
CA ASN A 15 13.35 21.31 24.80
C ASN A 15 11.84 21.23 24.45
N HIS A 16 11.47 21.71 23.26
CA HIS A 16 10.11 21.63 22.74
C HIS A 16 9.82 20.49 21.74
N PRO A 17 10.72 19.56 21.37
CA PRO A 17 10.39 18.61 20.32
C PRO A 17 9.26 17.66 20.75
N LEU A 18 9.29 17.15 21.99
CA LEU A 18 8.28 16.19 22.45
C LEU A 18 6.88 16.82 22.54
N VAL A 19 6.78 18.02 23.12
CA VAL A 19 5.49 18.73 23.25
C VAL A 19 4.91 19.05 21.87
N VAL A 20 5.73 19.50 20.93
CA VAL A 20 5.30 19.74 19.55
C VAL A 20 4.80 18.45 18.90
N TRP A 21 5.52 17.33 19.03
CA TRP A 21 5.08 16.05 18.48
C TRP A 21 3.79 15.53 19.12
N ILE A 22 3.60 15.74 20.43
CA ILE A 22 2.35 15.40 21.13
C ILE A 22 1.19 16.24 20.59
N ILE A 23 1.38 17.56 20.44
CA ILE A 23 0.35 18.45 19.90
C ILE A 23 -0.01 18.08 18.46
N LEU A 24 0.99 17.84 17.62
CA LEU A 24 0.77 17.43 16.23
C LEU A 24 0.08 16.07 16.14
N GLY A 25 0.49 15.10 16.97
CA GLY A 25 -0.16 13.80 17.07
C GLY A 25 -1.62 13.93 17.51
N GLY A 26 -1.89 14.73 18.54
CA GLY A 26 -3.24 15.02 19.03
C GLY A 26 -4.11 15.70 17.96
N LEU A 27 -3.55 16.64 17.20
CA LEU A 27 -4.24 17.30 16.10
C LEU A 27 -4.60 16.32 14.98
N ILE A 28 -3.68 15.43 14.59
CA ILE A 28 -3.97 14.41 13.57
C ILE A 28 -5.08 13.47 14.04
N VAL A 29 -5.03 13.00 15.28
CA VAL A 29 -6.09 12.13 15.85
C VAL A 29 -7.43 12.86 15.88
N PHE A 30 -7.44 14.14 16.27
CA PHE A 30 -8.63 14.97 16.27
C PHE A 30 -9.22 15.17 14.87
N LEU A 31 -8.37 15.44 13.87
CA LEU A 31 -8.80 15.57 12.48
C LEU A 31 -9.37 14.25 11.94
N ILE A 32 -8.73 13.12 12.22
CA ILE A 32 -9.26 11.80 11.87
C ILE A 32 -10.64 11.59 12.51
N ALA A 33 -10.79 11.89 13.81
CA ALA A 33 -12.06 11.71 14.50
C ALA A 33 -13.18 12.59 13.93
N ILE A 34 -12.91 13.88 13.67
CA ILE A 34 -13.89 14.79 13.08
C ILE A 34 -14.26 14.37 11.66
N GLU A 35 -13.27 14.03 10.84
CA GLU A 35 -13.50 13.64 9.46
C GLU A 35 -14.28 12.32 9.38
N SER A 36 -13.94 11.34 10.23
CA SER A 36 -14.71 10.09 10.32
C SER A 36 -16.15 10.34 10.78
N PHE A 37 -16.38 11.25 11.72
CA PHE A 37 -17.72 11.65 12.12
C PHE A 37 -18.50 12.33 10.97
N ALA A 38 -17.86 13.26 10.26
CA ALA A 38 -18.45 13.93 9.10
C ALA A 38 -18.78 12.93 7.98
N LEU A 39 -17.86 12.02 7.68
CA LEU A 39 -18.04 10.99 6.66
C LEU A 39 -19.14 9.99 7.05
N TYR A 40 -19.22 9.63 8.33
CA TYR A 40 -20.32 8.82 8.84
C TYR A 40 -21.68 9.51 8.65
N THR A 41 -21.81 10.75 9.12
CA THR A 41 -23.08 11.49 9.11
C THR A 41 -23.57 11.83 7.69
N VAL A 42 -22.65 12.15 6.78
CA VAL A 42 -23.00 12.59 5.43
C VAL A 42 -23.09 11.42 4.44
N PHE A 43 -22.27 10.38 4.61
CA PHE A 43 -22.08 9.35 3.60
C PHE A 43 -22.36 7.93 4.11
N THR A 44 -21.50 7.35 4.95
CA THR A 44 -21.53 5.88 5.19
C THR A 44 -22.75 5.40 6.00
N SER A 45 -23.39 6.28 6.79
CA SER A 45 -24.65 5.96 7.47
C SER A 45 -25.86 5.88 6.52
N LYS A 46 -25.79 6.55 5.36
CA LYS A 46 -26.86 6.61 4.36
C LYS A 46 -26.61 5.66 3.20
N PHE A 47 -25.35 5.54 2.81
CA PHE A 47 -24.87 4.73 1.69
C PHE A 47 -23.72 3.83 2.14
N PRO A 48 -23.99 2.83 3.00
CA PRO A 48 -22.98 1.83 3.33
C PRO A 48 -22.52 1.18 2.02
N SER A 49 -21.24 1.36 1.72
CA SER A 49 -20.57 0.97 0.48
C SER A 49 -19.18 0.43 0.84
N GLY A 50 -18.26 0.18 -0.11
CA GLY A 50 -16.91 -0.29 0.24
C GLY A 50 -16.79 -1.82 0.29
N ASN A 51 -17.21 -2.45 -0.80
CA ASN A 51 -17.27 -3.89 -1.02
C ASN A 51 -16.00 -4.64 -0.55
N ASP A 52 -14.81 -4.09 -0.85
CA ASP A 52 -13.56 -4.77 -0.52
C ASP A 52 -13.32 -4.82 0.98
N PHE A 53 -13.57 -3.71 1.70
CA PHE A 53 -13.44 -3.67 3.16
C PHE A 53 -14.58 -4.40 3.86
N PHE A 54 -15.81 -4.37 3.33
CA PHE A 54 -16.98 -5.02 3.94
C PHE A 54 -16.73 -6.50 4.25
N VAL A 55 -16.25 -7.26 3.26
CA VAL A 55 -15.97 -8.69 3.40
C VAL A 55 -14.93 -8.95 4.51
N ARG A 56 -13.91 -8.09 4.62
CA ARG A 56 -12.84 -8.25 5.61
C ARG A 56 -13.33 -7.86 7.00
N TRP A 57 -14.07 -6.76 7.09
CA TRP A 57 -14.75 -6.33 8.30
C TRP A 57 -15.67 -7.42 8.84
N LEU A 58 -16.51 -8.02 7.97
CA LEU A 58 -17.46 -9.07 8.33
C LEU A 58 -16.73 -10.32 8.82
N GLY A 59 -15.71 -10.80 8.08
CA GLY A 59 -14.91 -11.94 8.52
C GLY A 59 -14.24 -11.70 9.88
N GLY A 60 -13.68 -10.50 10.09
CA GLY A 60 -13.15 -10.11 11.40
C GLY A 60 -14.21 -10.04 12.49
N ARG A 61 -15.43 -9.57 12.17
CA ARG A 61 -16.54 -9.47 13.11
C ARG A 61 -17.05 -10.84 13.53
N GLU A 62 -17.28 -11.75 12.58
CA GLU A 62 -17.74 -13.11 12.86
C GLU A 62 -16.71 -13.88 13.69
N TYR A 63 -15.42 -13.70 13.42
CA TYR A 63 -14.37 -14.26 14.25
C TYR A 63 -14.36 -13.70 15.68
N LEU A 64 -14.40 -12.37 15.83
CA LEU A 64 -14.28 -11.74 17.16
C LEU A 64 -15.52 -11.92 18.04
N LEU A 65 -16.72 -11.97 17.45
CA LEU A 65 -17.97 -12.05 18.21
C LEU A 65 -18.45 -13.49 18.39
N HIS A 66 -18.22 -14.36 17.41
CA HIS A 66 -18.79 -15.72 17.38
C HIS A 66 -17.73 -16.82 17.31
N GLY A 67 -16.44 -16.47 17.18
CA GLY A 67 -15.36 -17.45 17.00
C GLY A 67 -15.40 -18.15 15.64
N THR A 68 -16.21 -17.66 14.69
CA THR A 68 -16.35 -18.27 13.36
C THR A 68 -15.12 -17.98 12.51
N ASN A 69 -14.61 -18.99 11.82
CA ASN A 69 -13.43 -18.82 10.97
C ASN A 69 -13.77 -17.86 9.80
N PRO A 70 -13.02 -16.75 9.58
CA PRO A 70 -13.29 -15.80 8.51
C PRO A 70 -13.32 -16.41 7.10
N TYR A 71 -12.69 -17.56 6.91
CA TYR A 71 -12.62 -18.26 5.64
C TYR A 71 -13.79 -19.22 5.41
N ASP A 72 -14.65 -19.45 6.41
CA ASP A 72 -15.78 -20.38 6.29
C ASP A 72 -16.78 -19.93 5.22
N GLN A 73 -17.37 -20.91 4.55
CA GLN A 73 -18.39 -20.68 3.52
C GLN A 73 -19.59 -19.90 4.08
N SER A 74 -19.99 -20.15 5.33
CA SER A 74 -21.09 -19.42 5.98
C SER A 74 -20.83 -17.92 6.08
N VAL A 75 -19.57 -17.49 6.26
CA VAL A 75 -19.19 -16.07 6.29
C VAL A 75 -19.27 -15.47 4.90
N ALA A 76 -18.82 -16.21 3.87
CA ALA A 76 -18.95 -15.79 2.48
C ALA A 76 -20.44 -15.65 2.08
N GLU A 77 -21.29 -16.62 2.42
CA GLU A 77 -22.72 -16.56 2.13
C GLU A 77 -23.42 -15.37 2.81
N GLN A 78 -23.02 -15.04 4.04
CA GLN A 78 -23.48 -13.82 4.71
C GLN A 78 -23.03 -12.56 3.97
N ALA A 79 -21.77 -12.51 3.52
CA ALA A 79 -21.24 -11.41 2.74
C ALA A 79 -22.02 -11.22 1.43
N GLN A 80 -22.25 -12.31 0.70
CA GLN A 80 -22.99 -12.32 -0.57
C GLN A 80 -24.42 -11.84 -0.39
N ARG A 81 -25.14 -12.34 0.61
CA ARG A 81 -26.51 -11.88 0.90
C ARG A 81 -26.55 -10.39 1.24
N ALA A 82 -25.58 -9.90 2.01
CA ALA A 82 -25.52 -8.49 2.37
C ALA A 82 -25.15 -7.59 1.19
N MET A 83 -24.26 -8.03 0.31
CA MET A 83 -23.77 -7.22 -0.83
C MET A 83 -24.68 -7.30 -2.06
N PHE A 84 -25.19 -8.50 -2.37
CA PHE A 84 -25.88 -8.80 -3.62
C PHE A 84 -27.36 -9.12 -3.43
N GLY A 85 -27.84 -9.26 -2.19
CA GLY A 85 -29.22 -9.66 -1.87
C GLY A 85 -29.53 -11.14 -2.16
N ARG A 86 -28.55 -11.90 -2.67
CA ARG A 86 -28.63 -13.31 -3.01
C ARG A 86 -27.27 -13.98 -2.85
N LEU A 87 -27.24 -15.31 -2.90
CA LEU A 87 -26.00 -16.05 -3.06
C LEU A 87 -25.45 -15.85 -4.47
N THR A 88 -24.13 -15.91 -4.62
CA THR A 88 -23.51 -15.85 -5.95
C THR A 88 -23.71 -17.15 -6.71
N THR A 89 -23.78 -17.04 -8.03
CA THR A 89 -23.75 -18.16 -8.97
C THR A 89 -22.36 -18.26 -9.59
N PRO A 90 -22.00 -19.38 -10.25
CA PRO A 90 -20.71 -19.52 -10.95
C PRO A 90 -20.45 -18.48 -12.04
N GLU A 91 -21.47 -17.69 -12.42
CA GLU A 91 -21.40 -16.62 -13.42
C GLU A 91 -21.00 -15.27 -12.80
N ASP A 92 -21.11 -15.13 -11.47
CA ASP A 92 -20.74 -13.91 -10.77
C ASP A 92 -19.21 -13.78 -10.66
N LYS A 93 -18.71 -12.59 -10.97
CA LYS A 93 -17.26 -12.34 -11.00
C LYS A 93 -16.62 -12.16 -9.62
N ASP A 94 -17.40 -11.97 -8.56
CA ASP A 94 -16.91 -11.76 -7.19
C ASP A 94 -17.80 -12.51 -6.19
N GLU A 95 -17.28 -13.60 -5.64
CA GLU A 95 -17.99 -14.44 -4.65
C GLU A 95 -17.84 -13.94 -3.20
N ALA A 96 -17.24 -12.76 -2.99
CA ALA A 96 -17.12 -12.13 -1.68
C ALA A 96 -16.38 -12.98 -0.61
N TYR A 97 -15.40 -13.79 -1.01
CA TYR A 97 -14.56 -14.53 -0.06
C TYR A 97 -13.57 -13.63 0.69
N PHE A 98 -13.27 -14.03 1.93
CA PHE A 98 -12.12 -13.52 2.67
C PHE A 98 -10.81 -14.02 2.02
N ALA A 99 -10.31 -13.25 1.05
CA ALA A 99 -9.09 -13.58 0.29
C ALA A 99 -7.86 -12.76 0.72
N TYR A 100 -7.57 -12.71 2.02
CA TYR A 100 -6.36 -12.06 2.57
C TYR A 100 -5.73 -12.96 3.64
N PRO A 101 -4.42 -12.84 3.92
CA PRO A 101 -3.82 -13.52 5.06
C PRO A 101 -4.46 -13.07 6.38
N LEU A 102 -4.63 -13.97 7.35
CA LEU A 102 -5.42 -13.68 8.56
C LEU A 102 -4.82 -12.54 9.40
N TYR A 103 -3.50 -12.41 9.42
CA TYR A 103 -2.81 -11.31 10.11
C TYR A 103 -3.16 -9.91 9.57
N THR A 104 -3.89 -9.81 8.45
CA THR A 104 -4.52 -8.55 8.00
C THR A 104 -5.51 -8.02 9.04
N LEU A 105 -6.15 -8.91 9.81
CA LEU A 105 -7.09 -8.56 10.87
C LEU A 105 -6.47 -7.60 11.89
N TYR A 106 -5.18 -7.72 12.21
CA TYR A 106 -4.50 -6.84 13.18
C TYR A 106 -4.54 -5.35 12.82
N PHE A 107 -4.74 -5.02 11.55
CA PHE A 107 -4.77 -3.63 11.07
C PHE A 107 -6.16 -3.00 11.11
N PHE A 108 -7.21 -3.79 11.33
CA PHE A 108 -8.59 -3.29 11.38
C PHE A 108 -9.46 -3.93 12.48
N TRP A 109 -8.91 -4.83 13.29
CA TRP A 109 -9.66 -5.59 14.30
C TRP A 109 -10.55 -4.75 15.25
N PRO A 110 -10.21 -3.53 15.70
CA PRO A 110 -11.11 -2.78 16.58
C PRO A 110 -12.33 -2.27 15.81
N LEU A 111 -12.19 -2.08 14.49
CA LEU A 111 -13.27 -1.63 13.61
C LEU A 111 -14.30 -2.74 13.39
N SER A 112 -13.91 -4.01 13.45
CA SER A 112 -14.82 -5.16 13.34
C SER A 112 -15.84 -5.24 14.50
N LEU A 113 -15.54 -4.61 15.64
CA LEU A 113 -16.47 -4.51 16.76
C LEU A 113 -17.56 -3.45 16.54
N LEU A 114 -17.28 -2.43 15.73
CA LEU A 114 -18.20 -1.34 15.43
C LEU A 114 -19.23 -1.73 14.36
N PRO A 115 -20.41 -1.09 14.34
CA PRO A 115 -21.32 -1.17 13.20
C PRO A 115 -20.61 -0.77 11.90
N TYR A 116 -20.96 -1.43 10.79
CA TYR A 116 -20.21 -1.30 9.54
C TYR A 116 -20.06 0.14 9.06
N ALA A 117 -21.11 0.96 9.14
CA ALA A 117 -21.05 2.36 8.71
C ALA A 117 -19.97 3.17 9.46
N TRP A 118 -19.79 2.94 10.77
CA TRP A 118 -18.71 3.56 11.54
C TRP A 118 -17.35 3.01 11.17
N ALA A 119 -17.24 1.68 11.05
CA ALA A 119 -16.01 1.02 10.64
C ALA A 119 -15.53 1.53 9.27
N GLN A 120 -16.45 1.64 8.31
CA GLN A 120 -16.21 2.14 6.97
C GLN A 120 -15.74 3.61 7.01
N ALA A 121 -16.42 4.49 7.73
CA ALA A 121 -16.03 5.90 7.83
C ALA A 121 -14.63 6.07 8.40
N ILE A 122 -14.32 5.37 9.50
CA ILE A 122 -13.00 5.40 10.13
C ILE A 122 -11.94 4.85 9.18
N TRP A 123 -12.21 3.73 8.53
CA TRP A 123 -11.26 3.11 7.60
C TRP A 123 -10.99 4.00 6.39
N MET A 124 -12.01 4.60 5.78
CA MET A 124 -11.85 5.53 4.66
C MET A 124 -11.00 6.75 5.06
N THR A 125 -11.26 7.36 6.22
CA THR A 125 -10.43 8.45 6.74
C THR A 125 -8.99 7.99 6.95
N LEU A 126 -8.77 6.83 7.57
CA LEU A 126 -7.41 6.30 7.76
C LEU A 126 -6.69 6.10 6.42
N LEU A 127 -7.36 5.55 5.41
CA LEU A 127 -6.80 5.39 4.07
C LEU A 127 -6.43 6.73 3.44
N GLN A 128 -7.24 7.77 3.60
CA GLN A 128 -6.92 9.12 3.11
C GLN A 128 -5.63 9.66 3.73
N PHE A 129 -5.48 9.58 5.06
CA PHE A 129 -4.26 10.01 5.74
C PHE A 129 -3.04 9.15 5.38
N MET A 130 -3.23 7.84 5.20
CA MET A 130 -2.17 6.96 4.71
C MET A 130 -1.73 7.34 3.29
N LEU A 131 -2.66 7.73 2.43
CA LEU A 131 -2.39 8.16 1.06
C LEU A 131 -1.65 9.50 1.00
N LEU A 132 -1.99 10.43 1.89
CA LEU A 132 -1.16 11.63 2.11
C LEU A 132 0.27 11.24 2.51
N GLY A 133 0.42 10.27 3.42
CA GLY A 133 1.72 9.71 3.80
C GLY A 133 2.48 9.09 2.62
N VAL A 134 1.78 8.32 1.76
CA VAL A 134 2.33 7.74 0.52
C VAL A 134 2.85 8.84 -0.41
N THR A 135 2.08 9.89 -0.61
CA THR A 135 2.46 11.02 -1.46
C THR A 135 3.68 11.74 -0.89
N VAL A 136 3.67 12.12 0.39
CA VAL A 136 4.80 12.81 1.05
C VAL A 136 6.08 11.96 1.01
N LEU A 137 5.99 10.67 1.32
CA LEU A 137 7.15 9.77 1.28
C LEU A 137 7.65 9.57 -0.14
N SER A 138 6.77 9.44 -1.12
CA SER A 138 7.16 9.35 -2.54
C SER A 138 7.93 10.59 -2.98
N ILE A 139 7.45 11.80 -2.63
CA ILE A 139 8.14 13.07 -2.96
C ILE A 139 9.53 13.09 -2.31
N LYS A 140 9.60 12.73 -1.03
CA LYS A 140 10.86 12.71 -0.27
C LYS A 140 11.87 11.70 -0.80
N LEU A 141 11.44 10.47 -1.07
CA LEU A 141 12.29 9.39 -1.61
C LEU A 141 12.73 9.67 -3.05
N ALA A 142 11.91 10.39 -3.83
CA ALA A 142 12.29 10.85 -5.14
C ALA A 142 13.30 12.02 -5.10
N ASP A 143 13.58 12.58 -3.92
CA ASP A 143 14.34 13.83 -3.74
C ASP A 143 13.75 14.98 -4.58
N TRP A 144 12.43 15.00 -4.74
CA TRP A 144 11.73 16.03 -5.50
C TRP A 144 11.39 17.20 -4.58
N SER A 145 11.83 18.39 -4.94
CA SER A 145 11.60 19.63 -4.17
C SER A 145 10.66 20.58 -4.91
N PRO A 146 9.35 20.29 -5.00
CA PRO A 146 8.40 21.17 -5.67
C PRO A 146 8.22 22.50 -4.92
N PRO A 147 7.88 23.61 -5.61
CA PRO A 147 7.47 24.83 -4.94
C PRO A 147 6.22 24.59 -4.08
N LYS A 148 6.04 25.37 -3.01
CA LYS A 148 5.00 25.14 -1.99
C LYS A 148 3.59 24.97 -2.58
N TRP A 149 3.22 25.76 -3.59
CA TRP A 149 1.89 25.64 -4.22
C TRP A 149 1.72 24.27 -4.90
N LEU A 150 2.74 23.79 -5.62
CA LEU A 150 2.71 22.51 -6.31
C LEU A 150 2.72 21.36 -5.31
N PHE A 151 3.46 21.48 -4.20
CA PHE A 151 3.40 20.49 -3.12
C PHE A 151 1.96 20.25 -2.62
N TRP A 152 1.20 21.33 -2.35
CA TRP A 152 -0.20 21.20 -1.92
C TRP A 152 -1.12 20.67 -3.03
N VAL A 153 -0.89 21.09 -4.28
CA VAL A 153 -1.61 20.54 -5.45
C VAL A 153 -1.33 19.03 -5.60
N THR A 154 -0.07 18.60 -5.49
CA THR A 154 0.30 17.17 -5.55
C THR A 154 -0.28 16.39 -4.37
N LEU A 155 -0.36 16.97 -3.16
CA LEU A 155 -1.04 16.32 -2.03
C LEU A 155 -2.52 16.08 -2.31
N PHE A 156 -3.21 17.11 -2.83
CA PHE A 156 -4.59 17.00 -3.26
C PHE A 156 -4.72 15.95 -4.39
N TRP A 157 -3.87 16.04 -5.41
CA TRP A 157 -3.83 15.10 -6.52
C TRP A 157 -3.61 13.67 -6.03
N GLY A 158 -2.69 13.42 -5.11
CA GLY A 158 -2.41 12.09 -4.60
C GLY A 158 -3.61 11.45 -3.91
N VAL A 159 -4.53 12.23 -3.33
CA VAL A 159 -5.78 11.72 -2.74
C VAL A 159 -6.87 11.54 -3.80
N PHE A 160 -7.06 12.53 -4.67
CA PHE A 160 -8.18 12.58 -5.61
C PHE A 160 -7.91 11.92 -6.96
N PHE A 161 -6.65 11.58 -7.25
CA PHE A 161 -6.30 10.82 -8.43
C PHE A 161 -7.04 9.48 -8.42
N TYR A 162 -7.52 9.04 -9.59
CA TYR A 162 -8.42 7.90 -9.74
C TYR A 162 -8.03 6.69 -8.88
N ASN A 163 -6.76 6.29 -8.91
CA ASN A 163 -6.25 5.14 -8.14
C ASN A 163 -6.36 5.32 -6.63
N GLY A 164 -6.10 6.54 -6.14
CA GLY A 164 -6.19 6.92 -4.74
C GLY A 164 -7.63 7.03 -4.25
N ALA A 165 -8.45 7.81 -4.95
CA ALA A 165 -9.87 7.99 -4.64
C ALA A 165 -10.63 6.67 -4.66
N ARG A 166 -10.40 5.83 -5.69
CA ARG A 166 -10.99 4.50 -5.79
C ARG A 166 -10.55 3.60 -4.63
N ALA A 167 -9.29 3.70 -4.19
CA ALA A 167 -8.79 2.91 -3.06
C ALA A 167 -9.48 3.30 -1.74
N ILE A 168 -9.73 4.59 -1.53
CA ILE A 168 -10.49 5.07 -0.37
C ILE A 168 -11.94 4.58 -0.43
N ILE A 169 -12.64 4.82 -1.54
CA ILE A 169 -14.07 4.47 -1.70
C ILE A 169 -14.31 2.97 -1.51
N LEU A 170 -13.41 2.12 -2.02
CA LEU A 170 -13.54 0.67 -1.87
C LEU A 170 -13.02 0.14 -0.53
N GLY A 171 -12.28 0.93 0.24
CA GLY A 171 -11.66 0.50 1.48
C GLY A 171 -10.44 -0.41 1.28
N GLN A 172 -9.63 -0.15 0.27
CA GLN A 172 -8.56 -1.03 -0.19
C GLN A 172 -7.28 -0.97 0.65
N PHE A 173 -6.82 -2.15 1.10
CA PHE A 173 -5.56 -2.32 1.84
C PHE A 173 -4.29 -2.00 1.03
N SER A 174 -4.40 -1.71 -0.27
CA SER A 174 -3.23 -1.33 -1.08
C SER A 174 -2.59 -0.02 -0.62
N VAL A 175 -3.35 0.90 -0.03
CA VAL A 175 -2.80 2.14 0.53
C VAL A 175 -1.91 1.85 1.74
N LEU A 176 -2.36 0.99 2.65
CA LEU A 176 -1.56 0.52 3.79
C LEU A 176 -0.27 -0.16 3.31
N VAL A 177 -0.38 -1.05 2.32
CA VAL A 177 0.76 -1.75 1.72
C VAL A 177 1.72 -0.76 1.04
N GLY A 178 1.21 0.22 0.31
CA GLY A 178 2.01 1.27 -0.30
C GLY A 178 2.74 2.13 0.73
N LEU A 179 2.05 2.55 1.80
CA LEU A 179 2.65 3.31 2.89
C LEU A 179 3.75 2.52 3.59
N ALA A 180 3.46 1.25 3.93
CA ALA A 180 4.43 0.37 4.56
C ALA A 180 5.65 0.13 3.66
N LEU A 181 5.46 -0.05 2.35
CA LEU A 181 6.56 -0.18 1.40
C LEU A 181 7.46 1.06 1.42
N LEU A 182 6.88 2.26 1.28
CA LEU A 182 7.63 3.51 1.24
C LEU A 182 8.31 3.84 2.58
N LEU A 183 7.67 3.54 3.71
CA LEU A 183 8.31 3.61 5.03
C LEU A 183 9.48 2.64 5.13
N GLY A 184 9.33 1.43 4.58
CA GLY A 184 10.40 0.45 4.50
C GLY A 184 11.60 0.95 3.69
N LEU A 185 11.35 1.51 2.50
CA LEU A 185 12.41 2.12 1.66
C LEU A 185 13.08 3.30 2.35
N TRP A 186 12.29 4.20 2.97
CA TRP A 186 12.82 5.32 3.74
C TRP A 186 13.66 4.85 4.94
N ALA A 187 13.24 3.79 5.62
CA ALA A 187 14.00 3.18 6.71
C ALA A 187 15.32 2.57 6.19
N ILE A 188 15.33 1.98 5.00
CA ILE A 188 16.56 1.48 4.35
C ILE A 188 17.53 2.63 4.07
N GLU A 189 17.06 3.74 3.49
CA GLU A 189 17.88 4.93 3.19
C GLU A 189 18.45 5.59 4.45
N THR A 190 17.63 5.65 5.51
CA THR A 190 18.02 6.24 6.81
C THR A 190 18.74 5.27 7.75
N ARG A 191 19.16 4.09 7.27
CA ARG A 191 19.89 3.06 8.05
C ARG A 191 19.12 2.52 9.27
N ARG A 192 17.79 2.53 9.21
CA ARG A 192 16.87 1.98 10.22
C ARG A 192 16.43 0.56 9.84
N ASP A 193 17.38 -0.37 9.76
CA ASP A 193 17.19 -1.70 9.18
C ASP A 193 16.09 -2.54 9.84
N ILE A 194 15.92 -2.41 11.16
CA ILE A 194 14.86 -3.11 11.90
C ILE A 194 13.48 -2.61 11.45
N LEU A 195 13.28 -1.29 11.41
CA LEU A 195 12.04 -0.70 10.93
C LEU A 195 11.76 -1.10 9.48
N ALA A 196 12.79 -1.13 8.63
CA ALA A 196 12.66 -1.60 7.25
C ALA A 196 12.12 -3.03 7.18
N GLY A 197 12.70 -3.97 7.93
CA GLY A 197 12.21 -5.36 7.95
C GLY A 197 10.78 -5.49 8.46
N ILE A 198 10.41 -4.76 9.52
CA ILE A 198 9.04 -4.72 10.06
C ILE A 198 8.07 -4.21 8.99
N CYS A 199 8.34 -3.04 8.41
CA CYS A 199 7.50 -2.43 7.38
C CYS A 199 7.34 -3.34 6.15
N LEU A 200 8.43 -3.97 5.68
CA LEU A 200 8.39 -4.92 4.57
C LEU A 200 7.52 -6.15 4.91
N SER A 201 7.52 -6.64 6.14
CA SER A 201 6.64 -7.75 6.53
C SER A 201 5.15 -7.38 6.44
N VAL A 202 4.77 -6.15 6.81
CA VAL A 202 3.39 -5.65 6.68
C VAL A 202 2.92 -5.62 5.23
N THR A 203 3.82 -5.36 4.28
CA THR A 203 3.46 -5.34 2.86
C THR A 203 2.97 -6.69 2.33
N THR A 204 3.29 -7.80 3.01
CA THR A 204 2.89 -9.17 2.63
C THR A 204 1.39 -9.45 2.80
N ILE A 205 0.62 -8.52 3.37
CA ILE A 205 -0.87 -8.53 3.34
C ILE A 205 -1.40 -8.61 1.90
N LYS A 206 -0.70 -8.00 0.93
CA LYS A 206 -0.95 -8.15 -0.50
C LYS A 206 0.32 -8.61 -1.21
N PRO A 207 0.68 -9.90 -1.13
CA PRO A 207 1.97 -10.38 -1.62
C PRO A 207 2.15 -10.09 -3.12
N GLN A 208 1.09 -10.20 -3.92
CA GLN A 208 1.11 -9.93 -5.36
C GLN A 208 1.57 -8.50 -5.72
N MET A 209 1.36 -7.54 -4.83
CA MET A 209 1.71 -6.12 -5.06
C MET A 209 3.21 -5.85 -4.88
N VAL A 210 3.91 -6.68 -4.09
CA VAL A 210 5.25 -6.36 -3.58
C VAL A 210 6.24 -7.51 -3.68
N VAL A 211 5.83 -8.71 -4.07
CA VAL A 211 6.67 -9.92 -4.08
C VAL A 211 7.99 -9.70 -4.82
N LEU A 212 7.96 -9.04 -5.98
CA LEU A 212 9.15 -8.78 -6.77
C LEU A 212 10.09 -7.77 -6.08
N VAL A 213 9.51 -6.76 -5.42
CA VAL A 213 10.27 -5.74 -4.66
C VAL A 213 10.88 -6.33 -3.40
N ILE A 214 10.14 -7.16 -2.64
CA ILE A 214 10.66 -7.88 -1.47
C ILE A 214 11.79 -8.80 -1.90
N MET A 215 11.60 -9.58 -2.98
CA MET A 215 12.62 -10.48 -3.51
C MET A 215 13.91 -9.71 -3.82
N PHE A 216 13.81 -8.60 -4.55
CA PHE A 216 14.95 -7.71 -4.81
C PHE A 216 15.64 -7.28 -3.52
N ILE A 217 14.88 -6.71 -2.57
CA ILE A 217 15.45 -6.13 -1.34
C ILE A 217 16.11 -7.22 -0.48
N MET A 218 15.53 -8.41 -0.38
CA MET A 218 16.11 -9.51 0.40
C MET A 218 17.44 -9.96 -0.21
N ILE A 219 17.50 -10.17 -1.52
CA ILE A 219 18.73 -10.55 -2.21
C ILE A 219 19.76 -9.42 -2.09
N TRP A 220 19.36 -8.17 -2.36
CA TRP A 220 20.21 -7.01 -2.21
C TRP A 220 20.77 -6.88 -0.79
N ALA A 221 19.96 -7.10 0.24
CA ALA A 221 20.39 -7.05 1.63
C ALA A 221 21.45 -8.10 1.96
N VAL A 222 21.41 -9.28 1.35
CA VAL A 222 22.48 -10.30 1.46
C VAL A 222 23.78 -9.77 0.87
N PHE A 223 23.75 -9.27 -0.38
CA PHE A 223 24.96 -8.77 -1.06
C PHE A 223 25.55 -7.52 -0.41
N GLN A 224 24.72 -6.70 0.25
CA GLN A 224 25.15 -5.51 0.99
C GLN A 224 25.40 -5.78 2.48
N PHE A 225 25.35 -7.05 2.92
CA PHE A 225 25.54 -7.47 4.32
C PHE A 225 24.60 -6.77 5.33
N ARG A 226 23.39 -6.38 4.90
CA ARG A 226 22.35 -5.74 5.73
C ARG A 226 21.45 -6.77 6.41
N TRP A 227 22.07 -7.70 7.15
CA TRP A 227 21.38 -8.82 7.82
C TRP A 227 20.26 -8.40 8.77
N ARG A 228 20.36 -7.21 9.37
CA ARG A 228 19.32 -6.68 10.27
C ARG A 228 17.97 -6.51 9.56
N ILE A 229 17.95 -6.19 8.26
CA ILE A 229 16.71 -6.12 7.47
C ILE A 229 16.09 -7.52 7.36
N ILE A 230 16.90 -8.51 6.99
CA ILE A 230 16.47 -9.90 6.75
C ILE A 230 15.96 -10.52 8.05
N VAL A 231 16.71 -10.42 9.14
CA VAL A 231 16.32 -10.96 10.45
C VAL A 231 15.06 -10.28 10.96
N SER A 232 14.97 -8.94 10.85
CA SER A 232 13.78 -8.22 11.30
C SER A 232 12.55 -8.55 10.46
N PHE A 233 12.69 -8.69 9.14
CA PHE A 233 11.62 -9.17 8.26
C PHE A 233 11.19 -10.58 8.66
N GLY A 234 12.14 -11.51 8.82
CA GLY A 234 11.87 -12.89 9.19
C GLY A 234 11.17 -13.03 10.55
N LEU A 235 11.64 -12.32 11.58
CA LEU A 235 11.02 -12.33 12.91
C LEU A 235 9.62 -11.69 12.90
N SER A 236 9.44 -10.60 12.16
CA SER A 236 8.12 -9.95 12.04
C SER A 236 7.15 -10.86 11.29
N MET A 237 7.59 -11.48 10.19
CA MET A 237 6.79 -12.43 9.44
C MET A 237 6.43 -13.65 10.28
N LEU A 238 7.40 -14.23 11.01
CA LEU A 238 7.15 -15.34 11.92
C LEU A 238 6.14 -14.96 13.00
N THR A 239 6.25 -13.75 13.56
CA THR A 239 5.29 -13.23 14.55
C THR A 239 3.89 -13.12 13.95
N LEU A 240 3.76 -12.52 12.76
CA LEU A 240 2.47 -12.38 12.07
C LEU A 240 1.85 -13.76 11.78
N LEU A 241 2.63 -14.70 11.23
CA LEU A 241 2.18 -16.05 10.89
C LEU A 241 1.80 -16.86 12.12
N LEU A 242 2.68 -16.94 13.13
CA LEU A 242 2.44 -17.77 14.31
C LEU A 242 1.29 -17.20 15.15
N SER A 243 1.25 -15.89 15.37
CA SER A 243 0.14 -15.29 16.12
C SER A 243 -1.19 -15.51 15.40
N SER A 244 -1.24 -15.43 14.06
CA SER A 244 -2.48 -15.71 13.34
C SER A 244 -2.83 -17.20 13.32
N MET A 245 -1.84 -18.10 13.34
CA MET A 245 -2.09 -19.54 13.55
C MET A 245 -2.60 -19.86 14.96
N LEU A 246 -2.23 -19.08 15.98
CA LEU A 246 -2.82 -19.23 17.32
C LEU A 246 -4.30 -18.83 17.33
N LEU A 247 -4.70 -17.88 16.48
CA LEU A 247 -6.08 -17.43 16.35
C LEU A 247 -6.96 -18.40 15.55
N VAL A 248 -6.49 -18.82 14.37
CA VAL A 248 -7.16 -19.80 13.51
C VAL A 248 -6.09 -20.74 12.94
N PRO A 249 -5.86 -21.92 13.54
CA PRO A 249 -4.77 -22.80 13.14
C PRO A 249 -4.75 -23.22 11.66
N SER A 250 -5.93 -23.33 11.03
CA SER A 250 -6.09 -23.73 9.62
C SER A 250 -5.92 -22.59 8.61
N TRP A 251 -5.79 -21.33 9.06
CA TRP A 251 -5.87 -20.17 8.18
C TRP A 251 -4.93 -20.20 6.95
N PRO A 252 -3.69 -20.74 6.99
CA PRO A 252 -2.84 -20.74 5.80
C PRO A 252 -3.44 -21.56 4.66
N LEU A 253 -3.99 -22.74 4.98
CA LEU A 253 -4.64 -23.61 4.00
C LEU A 253 -5.97 -23.02 3.54
N ASP A 254 -6.75 -22.46 4.47
CA ASP A 254 -8.02 -21.82 4.15
C ASP A 254 -7.84 -20.59 3.27
N PHE A 255 -6.81 -19.78 3.54
CA PHE A 255 -6.42 -18.65 2.71
C PHE A 255 -6.03 -19.07 1.30
N ILE A 256 -5.21 -20.12 1.16
CA ILE A 256 -4.84 -20.65 -0.16
C ILE A 256 -6.09 -21.14 -0.90
N ARG A 257 -6.95 -21.91 -0.22
CA ARG A 257 -8.21 -22.41 -0.80
C ARG A 257 -9.10 -21.27 -1.28
N ASN A 258 -9.35 -20.27 -0.45
CA ASN A 258 -10.20 -19.12 -0.81
C ASN A 258 -9.55 -18.24 -1.88
N THR A 259 -8.22 -18.13 -1.90
CA THR A 259 -7.51 -17.38 -2.96
C THR A 259 -7.59 -18.10 -4.29
N ILE A 260 -7.49 -19.44 -4.30
CA ILE A 260 -7.63 -20.26 -5.51
C ILE A 260 -9.09 -20.26 -5.99
N ALA A 261 -10.07 -20.43 -5.11
CA ALA A 261 -11.48 -20.33 -5.45
C ALA A 261 -11.79 -18.95 -6.02
N TYR A 262 -11.38 -17.87 -5.35
CA TYR A 262 -11.45 -16.51 -5.89
C TYR A 262 -10.67 -16.35 -7.21
N SER A 263 -9.72 -17.25 -7.51
CA SER A 263 -8.97 -17.29 -8.77
C SER A 263 -9.63 -17.97 -9.94
N ASP A 264 -10.48 -18.94 -9.72
CA ASP A 264 -11.15 -19.58 -10.85
C ASP A 264 -12.32 -18.72 -11.41
N TYR A 265 -12.83 -17.75 -10.63
CA TYR A 265 -14.02 -16.95 -10.99
C TYR A 265 -13.77 -15.52 -11.49
N VAL A 266 -12.66 -14.87 -11.10
CA VAL A 266 -12.36 -13.47 -11.50
C VAL A 266 -11.50 -13.43 -12.77
N ALA A 267 -12.12 -13.12 -13.91
CA ALA A 267 -11.49 -13.06 -15.25
C ALA A 267 -10.60 -11.81 -15.51
N PHE A 268 -9.76 -11.40 -14.55
CA PHE A 268 -8.79 -10.32 -14.77
C PHE A 268 -7.36 -10.85 -14.80
N GLY A 269 -6.74 -10.70 -15.97
CA GLY A 269 -5.33 -10.96 -16.20
C GLY A 269 -4.41 -9.95 -15.53
N THR A 270 -3.11 -10.01 -15.86
CA THR A 270 -2.17 -8.94 -15.51
C THR A 270 -2.59 -7.61 -16.17
N PRO A 271 -2.19 -6.43 -15.66
CA PRO A 271 -2.45 -5.17 -16.37
C PRO A 271 -1.92 -5.15 -17.81
N LEU A 272 -0.78 -5.81 -18.05
CA LEU A 272 -0.24 -6.00 -19.39
C LEU A 272 -1.18 -6.85 -20.27
N GLU A 273 -1.71 -7.95 -19.75
CA GLU A 273 -2.68 -8.80 -20.43
C GLU A 273 -3.95 -8.03 -20.79
N ASN A 274 -4.51 -7.30 -19.83
CA ASN A 274 -5.71 -6.49 -20.05
C ASN A 274 -5.48 -5.43 -21.15
N LEU A 275 -4.31 -4.78 -21.15
CA LEU A 275 -3.93 -3.83 -22.20
C LEU A 275 -3.81 -4.52 -23.57
N LEU A 276 -3.15 -5.67 -23.64
CA LEU A 276 -3.00 -6.38 -24.91
C LEU A 276 -4.34 -6.89 -25.45
N HIS A 277 -5.19 -7.47 -24.59
CA HIS A 277 -6.54 -7.89 -25.00
C HIS A 277 -7.44 -6.73 -25.42
N PHE A 278 -7.20 -5.52 -24.90
CA PHE A 278 -7.87 -4.31 -25.38
C PHE A 278 -7.39 -3.89 -26.78
N LEU A 279 -6.12 -4.09 -27.10
CA LEU A 279 -5.51 -3.63 -28.35
C LEU A 279 -5.55 -4.66 -29.49
N MET A 280 -5.62 -5.96 -29.20
CA MET A 280 -5.53 -7.01 -30.22
C MET A 280 -6.35 -8.26 -29.88
N PRO A 281 -6.65 -9.11 -30.89
CA PRO A 281 -7.41 -10.35 -30.67
C PRO A 281 -6.74 -11.29 -29.67
N PRO A 282 -7.52 -12.10 -28.91
CA PRO A 282 -6.99 -13.02 -27.89
C PRO A 282 -5.89 -13.97 -28.36
N SER A 283 -5.95 -14.41 -29.62
CA SER A 283 -4.94 -15.32 -30.22
C SER A 283 -3.54 -14.71 -30.32
N LEU A 284 -3.44 -13.38 -30.42
CA LEU A 284 -2.17 -12.65 -30.40
C LEU A 284 -1.83 -12.12 -29.01
N ALA A 285 -2.84 -11.65 -28.27
CA ALA A 285 -2.66 -11.06 -26.95
C ALA A 285 -2.09 -12.05 -25.93
N ALA A 286 -2.60 -13.29 -25.89
CA ALA A 286 -2.17 -14.29 -24.91
C ALA A 286 -0.68 -14.68 -25.04
N PRO A 287 -0.16 -15.12 -26.22
CA PRO A 287 1.26 -15.45 -26.34
C PRO A 287 2.16 -14.22 -26.16
N LEU A 288 1.73 -13.05 -26.64
CA LEU A 288 2.51 -11.82 -26.49
C LEU A 288 2.59 -11.35 -25.03
N THR A 289 1.53 -11.55 -24.24
CA THR A 289 1.52 -11.29 -22.79
C THR A 289 2.63 -12.07 -22.10
N VAL A 290 2.76 -13.36 -22.40
CA VAL A 290 3.80 -14.22 -21.81
C VAL A 290 5.20 -13.74 -22.24
N ILE A 291 5.40 -13.50 -23.54
CA ILE A 291 6.68 -13.04 -24.08
C ILE A 291 7.09 -11.71 -23.45
N LEU A 292 6.21 -10.71 -23.45
CA LEU A 292 6.50 -9.39 -22.89
C LEU A 292 6.67 -9.43 -21.37
N SER A 293 5.92 -10.25 -20.66
CA SER A 293 6.10 -10.43 -19.20
C SER A 293 7.49 -10.99 -18.89
N LEU A 294 7.94 -12.01 -19.62
CA LEU A 294 9.28 -12.57 -19.48
C LEU A 294 10.34 -11.52 -19.83
N LEU A 295 10.16 -10.76 -20.92
CA LEU A 295 11.09 -9.69 -21.29
C LEU A 295 11.18 -8.61 -20.21
N PHE A 296 10.06 -8.14 -19.65
CA PHE A 296 10.06 -7.16 -18.57
C PHE A 296 10.72 -7.70 -17.29
N LEU A 297 10.49 -8.97 -16.94
CA LEU A 297 11.18 -9.62 -15.83
C LEU A 297 12.69 -9.74 -16.08
N LEU A 298 13.12 -10.02 -17.31
CA LEU A 298 14.54 -10.02 -17.66
C LEU A 298 15.15 -8.62 -17.63
N MET A 299 14.39 -7.57 -17.97
CA MET A 299 14.84 -6.17 -17.96
C MET A 299 15.20 -5.65 -16.56
N VAL A 300 14.65 -6.22 -15.47
CA VAL A 300 15.03 -5.79 -14.10
C VAL A 300 16.39 -6.33 -13.66
N LEU A 301 16.85 -7.46 -14.23
CA LEU A 301 18.04 -8.18 -13.78
C LEU A 301 19.35 -7.36 -13.90
N PRO A 302 19.61 -6.60 -14.99
CA PRO A 302 20.80 -5.74 -15.04
C PRO A 302 20.81 -4.68 -13.94
N GLY A 303 19.64 -4.09 -13.64
CA GLY A 303 19.47 -3.13 -12.55
C GLY A 303 19.79 -3.76 -11.20
N TRP A 304 19.24 -4.95 -10.95
CA TRP A 304 19.53 -5.72 -9.74
C TRP A 304 21.01 -6.03 -9.58
N TRP A 305 21.65 -6.53 -10.64
CA TRP A 305 23.06 -6.86 -10.64
C TRP A 305 23.95 -5.65 -10.32
N MET A 306 23.67 -4.49 -10.94
CA MET A 306 24.38 -3.26 -10.64
C MET A 306 24.18 -2.79 -9.19
N ALA A 307 22.95 -2.95 -8.66
CA ALA A 307 22.64 -2.63 -7.27
C ALA A 307 23.39 -3.54 -6.29
N PHE A 308 23.49 -4.85 -6.59
CA PHE A 308 24.26 -5.81 -5.78
C PHE A 308 25.76 -5.49 -5.77
N ARG A 309 26.27 -4.93 -6.87
CA ARG A 309 27.67 -4.45 -6.98
C ARG A 309 27.90 -3.08 -6.34
N GLY A 310 26.89 -2.48 -5.71
CA GLY A 310 27.01 -1.18 -5.04
C GLY A 310 27.27 -0.01 -6.00
N ARG A 311 26.86 -0.11 -7.28
CA ARG A 311 27.03 0.99 -8.25
C ARG A 311 26.19 2.21 -7.83
N PRO A 312 26.74 3.44 -7.93
CA PRO A 312 25.98 4.66 -7.60
C PRO A 312 24.66 4.74 -8.38
N GLY A 313 23.56 5.06 -7.68
CA GLY A 313 22.22 5.18 -8.26
C GLY A 313 21.54 3.87 -8.70
N ALA A 314 22.26 2.74 -8.71
CA ALA A 314 21.72 1.47 -9.19
C ALA A 314 20.62 0.89 -8.29
N TYR A 315 20.71 1.10 -6.97
CA TYR A 315 19.67 0.69 -6.03
C TYR A 315 18.33 1.37 -6.34
N THR A 316 18.33 2.70 -6.47
CA THR A 316 17.13 3.48 -6.80
C THR A 316 16.57 3.06 -8.15
N TRP A 317 17.42 2.91 -9.18
CA TRP A 317 17.01 2.42 -10.49
C TRP A 317 16.34 1.05 -10.41
N ALA A 318 16.95 0.10 -9.68
CA ALA A 318 16.41 -1.23 -9.48
C ALA A 318 15.05 -1.20 -8.77
N ILE A 319 14.88 -0.39 -7.72
CA ILE A 319 13.57 -0.24 -7.05
C ILE A 319 12.52 0.30 -8.03
N MET A 320 12.83 1.38 -8.77
CA MET A 320 11.88 2.01 -9.69
C MET A 320 11.42 1.02 -10.77
N THR A 321 12.37 0.37 -11.44
CA THR A 321 12.05 -0.59 -12.50
C THR A 321 11.32 -1.81 -11.95
N THR A 322 11.67 -2.28 -10.75
CA THR A 322 10.99 -3.41 -10.09
C THR A 322 9.55 -3.08 -9.73
N ILE A 323 9.27 -1.86 -9.24
CA ILE A 323 7.90 -1.41 -8.95
C ILE A 323 7.08 -1.30 -10.24
N ILE A 324 7.65 -0.72 -11.30
CA ILE A 324 6.97 -0.55 -12.60
C ILE A 324 6.66 -1.92 -13.22
N VAL A 325 7.70 -2.76 -13.38
CA VAL A 325 7.55 -4.10 -13.97
C VAL A 325 6.63 -4.96 -13.12
N GLY A 326 6.82 -4.97 -11.80
CA GLY A 326 5.96 -5.68 -10.86
C GLY A 326 4.50 -5.26 -11.02
N SER A 327 4.21 -3.96 -11.15
CA SER A 327 2.84 -3.48 -11.36
C SER A 327 2.22 -3.89 -12.69
N LEU A 328 3.03 -4.17 -13.73
CA LEU A 328 2.56 -4.59 -15.05
C LEU A 328 2.36 -6.11 -15.16
N VAL A 329 3.26 -6.90 -14.57
CA VAL A 329 3.28 -8.36 -14.72
C VAL A 329 2.70 -9.08 -13.50
N ALA A 330 2.48 -8.39 -12.38
CA ALA A 330 1.83 -9.00 -11.22
C ALA A 330 0.44 -9.46 -11.61
N PHE A 331 0.20 -10.74 -11.35
CA PHE A 331 -1.09 -11.36 -11.51
C PHE A 331 -2.13 -10.62 -10.66
N ARG A 332 -3.26 -10.26 -11.29
CA ARG A 332 -4.43 -9.68 -10.62
C ARG A 332 -4.15 -8.41 -9.84
N SER A 333 -3.51 -7.45 -10.52
CA SER A 333 -3.35 -6.11 -9.99
C SER A 333 -4.59 -5.28 -10.27
N ALA A 334 -5.26 -4.79 -9.23
CA ALA A 334 -6.32 -3.80 -9.35
C ALA A 334 -5.72 -2.39 -9.53
N THR A 335 -6.46 -1.47 -10.14
CA THR A 335 -6.05 -0.07 -10.29
C THR A 335 -5.69 0.59 -8.95
N THR A 336 -6.34 0.18 -7.86
CA THR A 336 -6.05 0.63 -6.49
C THR A 336 -4.67 0.21 -5.98
N ASN A 337 -4.03 -0.81 -6.57
CA ASN A 337 -2.67 -1.21 -6.22
C ASN A 337 -1.62 -0.27 -6.83
N GLN A 338 -1.98 0.55 -7.83
CA GLN A 338 -1.05 1.43 -8.54
C GLN A 338 -0.59 2.64 -7.73
N VAL A 339 -1.06 2.82 -6.48
CA VAL A 339 -0.57 3.87 -5.56
C VAL A 339 0.95 3.80 -5.31
N ILE A 340 1.58 2.62 -5.46
CA ILE A 340 3.04 2.49 -5.38
C ILE A 340 3.78 3.11 -6.57
N LEU A 341 3.09 3.39 -7.68
CA LEU A 341 3.65 4.07 -8.84
C LEU A 341 3.86 5.58 -8.60
N TYR A 342 3.42 6.13 -7.46
CA TYR A 342 3.68 7.53 -7.12
C TYR A 342 5.18 7.79 -6.99
N LEU A 343 5.94 6.83 -6.44
CA LEU A 343 7.38 6.95 -6.31
C LEU A 343 8.10 7.08 -7.66
N PRO A 344 7.95 6.15 -8.63
CA PRO A 344 8.55 6.32 -9.96
C PRO A 344 8.01 7.54 -10.72
N LEU A 345 6.74 7.92 -10.52
CA LEU A 345 6.19 9.13 -11.12
C LEU A 345 6.86 10.41 -10.61
N PHE A 346 7.04 10.54 -9.30
CA PHE A 346 7.69 11.73 -8.73
C PHE A 346 9.20 11.75 -8.99
N PHE A 347 9.82 10.58 -9.14
CA PHE A 347 11.19 10.49 -9.67
C PHE A 347 11.28 10.99 -11.11
N PHE A 348 10.26 10.75 -11.95
CA PHE A 348 10.17 11.36 -13.27
C PHE A 348 10.00 12.89 -13.18
N PHE A 349 9.15 13.39 -12.28
CA PHE A 349 9.01 14.84 -12.05
C PHE A 349 10.30 15.50 -11.58
N GLN A 350 11.09 14.83 -10.74
CA GLN A 350 12.40 15.29 -10.29
C GLN A 350 13.39 15.50 -11.45
N ARG A 351 13.22 14.77 -12.55
CA ARG A 351 14.04 14.93 -13.77
C ARG A 351 13.55 16.00 -14.72
N LEU A 352 12.38 16.59 -14.51
CA LEU A 352 11.94 17.74 -15.29
C LEU A 352 12.80 18.96 -14.93
N THR A 353 13.57 19.47 -15.88
CA THR A 353 14.46 20.62 -15.69
C THR A 353 13.92 21.90 -16.35
N GLY A 354 14.38 23.06 -15.88
CA GLY A 354 14.07 24.38 -16.43
C GLY A 354 12.96 25.15 -15.69
N LEU A 355 12.77 26.43 -16.06
CA LEU A 355 11.82 27.36 -15.41
C LEU A 355 10.36 26.89 -15.45
N GLN A 356 10.01 26.02 -16.39
CA GLN A 356 8.67 25.48 -16.57
C GLN A 356 8.48 24.08 -15.95
N ALA A 357 9.47 23.53 -15.25
CA ALA A 357 9.40 22.17 -14.69
C ALA A 357 8.15 21.96 -13.82
N GLY A 358 7.83 22.92 -12.94
CA GLY A 358 6.63 22.87 -12.11
C GLY A 358 5.33 22.90 -12.91
N LEU A 359 5.28 23.69 -14.00
CA LEU A 359 4.12 23.73 -14.90
C LEU A 359 3.97 22.41 -15.67
N LYS A 360 5.07 21.83 -16.16
CA LYS A 360 5.06 20.52 -16.84
C LYS A 360 4.59 19.39 -15.92
N ALA A 361 5.02 19.39 -14.65
CA ALA A 361 4.54 18.45 -13.64
C ALA A 361 3.03 18.62 -13.41
N ALA A 362 2.56 19.85 -13.18
CA ALA A 362 1.13 20.14 -13.00
C ALA A 362 0.27 19.76 -14.22
N LEU A 363 0.77 20.01 -15.44
CA LEU A 363 0.09 19.57 -16.67
C LEU A 363 0.04 18.05 -16.79
N THR A 364 1.08 17.34 -16.35
CA THR A 364 1.08 15.87 -16.33
C THR A 364 0.09 15.32 -15.30
N GLU A 365 0.07 15.88 -14.09
CA GLU A 365 -0.93 15.55 -13.06
C GLU A 365 -2.35 15.79 -13.56
N GLY A 366 -2.58 16.93 -14.22
CA GLY A 366 -3.88 17.27 -14.83
C GLY A 366 -4.27 16.34 -15.97
N ALA A 367 -3.34 15.96 -16.84
CA ALA A 367 -3.60 14.99 -17.91
C ALA A 367 -3.94 13.60 -17.35
N LEU A 368 -3.22 13.15 -16.31
CA LEU A 368 -3.49 11.88 -15.63
C LEU A 368 -4.84 11.86 -14.90
N MET A 369 -5.39 13.01 -14.49
CA MET A 369 -6.73 13.07 -13.89
C MET A 369 -7.88 12.83 -14.88
N VAL A 370 -7.62 12.98 -16.18
CA VAL A 370 -8.64 12.89 -17.25
C VAL A 370 -8.63 11.52 -17.96
N ILE A 371 -7.56 10.74 -17.76
CA ILE A 371 -7.37 9.37 -18.28
C ILE A 371 -7.75 8.38 -17.18
#